data_AF-A0A2H0D6S8-F1
#
_entry.id   AF-A0A2H0D6S8-F1
#
_cell.length_a   1.000
_cell.length_b   1.000
_cell.length_c   1.000
_cell.angle_alpha   90.00
_cell.angle_beta   90.00
_cell.angle_gamma   90.00
#
_symmetry.space_group_name_H-M   'P 1'
#
loop_
_entity.id
_entity.type
_entity.pdbx_description
1 polymer ?
#
loop_
_entity_poly.entity_id
_entity_poly.type
_entity_poly.pdbx_seq_one_letter_code
_entity_poly.pdbx_strand_id
1 'polypeptide(L)' 'AAAGFIQAAMNFCAYFGLASVLNFGKVGEQNKVNDEHFRSLDKRKAYQIIAYSVLVGLVVGVLSFVLS' A
#
# COMPACT_ATOMS: atom_id res chain seq x y z
N ALA A 1 -12.22 -0.93 3.03
CA ALA A 1 -12.24 0.43 3.63
C ALA A 1 -10.87 0.83 4.20
N ALA A 2 -10.25 0.04 5.10
CA ALA A 2 -8.97 0.40 5.73
C ALA A 2 -7.80 0.62 4.76
N ALA A 3 -7.65 -0.23 3.74
CA ALA A 3 -6.56 -0.11 2.75
C ALA A 3 -6.58 1.24 1.99
N GLY A 4 -7.77 1.72 1.59
CA GLY A 4 -7.92 3.01 0.91
C GLY A 4 -7.60 4.21 1.81
N PHE A 5 -7.95 4.13 3.10
CA PHE A 5 -7.63 5.18 4.08
C PHE A 5 -6.13 5.22 4.39
N ILE A 6 -5.49 4.06 4.52
CA ILE A 6 -4.04 3.94 4.75
C ILE A 6 -3.26 4.36 3.49
N GLN A 7 -3.73 4.01 2.28
CA GLN A 7 -3.13 4.50 1.03
C GLN A 7 -3.22 6.03 0.91
N ALA A 8 -4.36 6.63 1.27
CA ALA A 8 -4.54 8.08 1.27
C ALA A 8 -3.67 8.78 2.32
N ALA A 9 -3.61 8.24 3.55
CA ALA A 9 -2.78 8.79 4.62
C ALA A 9 -1.27 8.73 4.28
N MET A 10 -0.83 7.66 3.61
CA MET A 10 0.56 7.50 3.19
C MET A 10 0.87 8.20 1.85
N ASN A 11 -0.11 8.87 1.23
CA ASN A 11 -0.04 9.43 -0.12
C ASN A 11 0.54 8.43 -1.15
N PHE A 12 0.28 7.14 -0.93
CA PHE A 12 0.94 6.07 -1.66
C PHE A 12 -0.05 4.96 -1.98
N CYS A 13 -0.21 4.68 -3.28
CA CYS A 13 -1.06 3.58 -3.70
C CYS A 13 -0.24 2.28 -3.64
N ALA A 14 -0.65 1.31 -2.82
CA ALA A 14 -0.04 -0.02 -2.75
C ALA A 14 0.02 -0.70 -4.13
N TYR A 15 -0.95 -0.42 -5.02
CA TYR A 15 -0.92 -0.88 -6.41
C TYR A 15 0.28 -0.34 -7.20
N PHE A 16 0.64 0.94 -7.06
CA PHE A 16 1.81 1.50 -7.75
C PHE A 16 3.11 0.85 -7.27
N GLY A 17 3.24 0.60 -5.96
CA GLY A 17 4.40 -0.08 -5.40
C GLY A 17 4.52 -1.56 -5.81
N LEU A 18 3.38 -2.27 -5.94
CA LEU A 18 3.37 -3.66 -6.43
C LEU A 18 3.62 -3.75 -7.93
N ALA A 19 3.00 -2.87 -8.71
CA ALA A 19 3.09 -2.88 -10.17
C ALA A 19 4.41 -2.26 -10.69
N SER A 20 5.28 -1.73 -9.80
CA SER A 20 6.56 -1.10 -10.17
C SER A 20 6.39 0.00 -11.23
N VAL A 21 5.27 0.74 -11.17
CA VAL A 21 4.92 1.80 -12.10
C VAL A 21 4.82 3.12 -11.35
N LEU A 22 5.61 4.11 -11.78
CA LEU A 22 5.54 5.48 -11.29
C LEU A 22 4.51 6.24 -12.16
N ASN A 23 3.50 6.81 -11.53
CA ASN A 23 2.51 7.71 -12.15
C ASN A 23 2.63 9.12 -11.55
N PHE A 24 3.87 9.61 -11.41
CA PHE A 24 4.16 10.98 -10.94
C PHE A 24 4.21 12.01 -12.08
N GLY A 25 3.79 11.62 -13.29
CA GLY A 25 3.71 12.49 -14.46
C GLY A 25 2.26 12.86 -14.78
N LYS A 26 1.87 12.71 -16.04
CA LYS A 26 0.47 12.88 -16.47
C LYS A 26 -0.38 11.69 -16.01
N VAL A 27 -1.60 11.96 -15.56
CA VAL A 27 -2.63 10.95 -15.33
C VAL A 27 -2.79 10.11 -16.61
N GLY A 28 -2.34 8.85 -16.57
CA GLY A 28 -2.35 7.93 -17.71
C GLY A 28 -0.98 7.48 -18.22
N GLU A 29 0.12 8.14 -17.82
CA GLU A 29 1.47 7.76 -18.22
C GLU A 29 2.11 6.89 -17.13
N GLN A 30 2.32 5.60 -17.43
CA GLN A 30 2.95 4.65 -16.54
C GLN A 30 4.43 4.51 -16.92
N ASN A 31 5.31 5.15 -16.16
CA ASN A 31 6.75 4.97 -16.35
C ASN A 31 7.21 3.77 -15.51
N LYS A 32 7.77 2.75 -16.17
CA LYS A 32 8.39 1.62 -15.47
C LYS A 32 9.63 2.14 -14.74
N VAL A 33 9.71 1.84 -13.45
CA VAL A 33 10.91 2.13 -12.66
C VAL A 33 12.03 1.23 -13.17
N ASN A 34 13.00 1.79 -13.89
CA ASN A 34 14.10 1.01 -14.47
C ASN A 34 15.22 0.73 -13.44
N ASP A 35 15.25 1.49 -12.35
CA ASP A 35 16.16 1.27 -11.22
C ASP A 35 15.64 0.20 -10.25
N GLU A 36 16.40 -0.89 -10.10
CA GLU A 36 16.09 -1.95 -9.14
C GLU A 36 16.08 -1.48 -7.68
N HIS A 37 16.93 -0.50 -7.34
CA HIS A 37 16.98 0.06 -5.99
C HIS A 37 15.62 0.70 -5.62
N PHE A 38 15.05 1.52 -6.51
CA PHE A 38 13.76 2.15 -6.29
C PHE A 38 12.59 1.15 -6.32
N ARG A 39 12.64 0.12 -7.17
CA ARG A 39 11.65 -0.99 -7.16
C ARG A 39 11.61 -1.71 -5.82
N SER A 40 12.75 -1.97 -5.20
CA SER A 40 12.81 -2.66 -3.91
C SER A 40 12.18 -1.84 -2.78
N LEU A 41 12.40 -0.52 -2.78
CA LEU A 41 11.85 0.42 -1.81
C LEU A 41 10.33 0.55 -1.94
N ASP A 42 9.84 0.66 -3.17
CA ASP A 42 8.41 0.74 -3.50
C ASP A 42 7.66 -0.54 -3.09
N LYS A 43 8.24 -1.71 -3.37
CA LYS A 43 7.69 -2.99 -2.89
C LYS A 43 7.66 -3.05 -1.37
N ARG A 44 8.72 -2.61 -0.69
CA ARG A 44 8.79 -2.59 0.77
C ARG A 44 7.71 -1.70 1.38
N LYS A 45 7.43 -0.53 0.78
CA LYS A 45 6.33 0.36 1.17
C LYS A 45 4.97 -0.27 0.92
N ALA A 46 4.76 -0.94 -0.21
CA ALA A 46 3.52 -1.67 -0.47
C ALA A 46 3.27 -2.79 0.55
N TYR A 47 4.29 -3.59 0.87
CA TYR A 47 4.19 -4.62 1.91
C TYR A 47 3.91 -4.04 3.29
N GLN A 48 4.47 -2.87 3.64
CA GLN A 48 4.13 -2.18 4.89
C GLN A 48 2.64 -1.80 4.95
N ILE A 49 2.08 -1.25 3.87
CA ILE A 49 0.64 -0.90 3.80
C ILE A 49 -0.23 -2.14 3.98
N ILE A 50 0.11 -3.23 3.30
CA ILE A 50 -0.62 -4.50 3.41
C ILE A 50 -0.53 -5.03 4.85
N ALA A 51 0.67 -5.07 5.44
CA ALA A 51 0.86 -5.52 6.80
C ALA A 51 0.04 -4.69 7.80
N TYR A 52 0.06 -3.35 7.71
CA TYR A 52 -0.77 -2.50 8.55
C TYR A 52 -2.26 -2.73 8.35
N SER A 53 -2.70 -2.93 7.09
CA SER A 53 -4.11 -3.19 6.79
C SER A 53 -4.58 -4.51 7.39
N VAL A 54 -3.76 -5.56 7.31
CA VAL A 54 -4.03 -6.88 7.93
C VAL A 54 -4.06 -6.75 9.45
N LEU A 55 -3.09 -6.05 10.03
CA LEU A 55 -2.98 -5.87 11.48
C LEU A 55 -4.20 -5.12 12.03
N VAL A 56 -4.64 -4.05 11.37
CA VAL A 56 -5.88 -3.33 11.73
C VAL A 56 -7.09 -4.25 11.63
N GLY A 57 -7.23 -5.01 10.53
CA GLY A 57 -8.33 -5.97 10.38
C GLY A 57 -8.35 -7.04 11.47
N LEU A 58 -7.17 -7.54 11.84
CA LEU A 58 -7.01 -8.55 12.90
C LEU A 58 -7.37 -7.95 14.27
N VAL A 59 -6.85 -6.77 14.60
CA VAL A 59 -7.16 -6.08 15.86
C VAL A 59 -8.66 -5.82 15.98
N VAL A 60 -9.30 -5.28 14.94
CA VAL A 60 -10.75 -5.03 14.95
C VAL A 60 -11.52 -6.35 15.07
N GLY A 61 -11.15 -7.38 14.32
CA GLY A 61 -11.80 -8.69 14.38
C GLY A 61 -11.69 -9.37 15.74
N VAL A 62 -10.50 -9.32 16.36
CA VAL A 62 -10.28 -9.85 17.72
C VAL A 62 -11.07 -9.05 18.74
N LEU A 63 -11.06 -7.71 18.66
CA LEU A 63 -11.85 -6.86 19.55
C LEU A 63 -13.33 -7.17 19.41
N SER A 64 -13.86 -7.31 18.20
CA SER A 64 -15.26 -7.69 17.97
C SER A 64 -15.58 -9.07 18.56
N PHE A 65 -14.70 -10.06 18.41
CA PHE A 65 -14.90 -11.38 18.99
C PHE A 65 -14.86 -11.38 20.52
N VAL A 66 -14.01 -10.56 21.14
CA VAL A 66 -13.88 -10.45 22.60
C VAL A 66 -15.01 -9.64 23.23
N LEU A 67 -15.57 -8.66 22.50
CA LEU A 67 -16.68 -7.83 22.97
C LEU A 67 -18.07 -8.44 22.68
N SER A 68 -18.14 -9.48 21.85
CA SER A 68 -19.33 -10.30 21.63
C SER A 68 -19.51 -11.36 22.71
#